data_AF-A0A955TDK5-F1
#
_entry.id   AF-A0A955TDK5-F1
#
_cell.length_a   1.000
_cell.length_b   1.000
_cell.length_c   1.000
_cell.angle_alpha   90.00
_cell.angle_beta   90.00
_cell.angle_gamma   90.00
#
_symmetry.space_group_name_H-M   'P 1'
#
loop_
_entity.id
_entity.type
_entity.pdbx_description
1 polymer ?
#
loop_
_entity_poly.entity_id
_entity_poly.type
_entity_poly.pdbx_seq_one_letter_code
_entity_poly.pdbx_strand_id
1 'polypeptide(L)'
;IKVYFDERFFPGYAWVFVDDDGFANIGLGYAFDKPFPMIPNLKQVFQDFLDQDLGHLLRHASRCGAVSGGAVSFFKPKAIVADRVMLVGDAANQADPLNGGGIHKAMEGAYLAAETAHQAVLSGDCSVRVLQQYQTQWEQQFELDWRTGELFLSVAKNPDLKEFCLFVLANIARMTTHDRQFQEFCSGVFSGVLSQNICLVPQALFHAMPRNPAAWLAMLQLDEKGLVTGPLSLAVDAVTSSAKASSRMLMSPWQSLNWSLEVMTKVLRLARGHAEGSFTSTGPALEKCPI
;
A
#
# COMPACT_ATOMS: atom_id res chain seq x y z
N ILE A 1 -6.66 13.69 -7.12
CA ILE A 1 -5.66 13.12 -6.17
C ILE A 1 -4.31 13.02 -6.86
N LYS A 2 -3.22 13.47 -6.23
CA LYS A 2 -1.84 13.22 -6.68
C LYS A 2 -1.05 12.54 -5.58
N VAL A 3 -0.21 11.59 -5.96
CA VAL A 3 0.65 10.80 -5.07
C VAL A 3 2.09 10.90 -5.59
N TYR A 4 3.04 11.10 -4.69
CA TYR A 4 4.45 11.35 -5.00
C TYR A 4 5.30 10.31 -4.28
N PHE A 5 6.20 9.67 -5.02
CA PHE A 5 7.21 8.76 -4.48
C PHE A 5 8.59 9.38 -4.75
N ASP A 6 9.37 9.57 -3.69
CA ASP A 6 10.67 10.25 -3.76
C ASP A 6 11.65 9.61 -2.77
N GLU A 7 12.93 9.64 -3.12
CA GLU A 7 13.99 9.08 -2.28
C GLU A 7 14.05 9.71 -0.88
N ARG A 8 13.72 11.00 -0.74
CA ARG A 8 13.79 11.77 0.52
C ARG A 8 12.88 11.21 1.61
N PHE A 9 11.79 10.54 1.23
CA PHE A 9 10.78 10.03 2.16
C PHE A 9 10.33 8.59 1.87
N PHE A 10 11.02 7.85 1.00
CA PHE A 10 10.83 6.40 0.87
C PHE A 10 11.30 5.70 2.17
N PRO A 11 10.60 4.70 2.74
CA PRO A 11 9.52 3.86 2.18
C PRO A 11 8.10 4.37 2.46
N GLY A 12 7.89 5.68 2.36
CA GLY A 12 6.56 6.29 2.31
C GLY A 12 6.32 7.05 1.01
N TYR A 13 5.32 7.92 1.05
CA TYR A 13 4.89 8.71 -0.09
C TYR A 13 4.27 10.03 0.40
N ALA A 14 4.21 11.03 -0.48
CA ALA A 14 3.50 12.28 -0.22
C ALA A 14 2.24 12.37 -1.07
N TRP A 15 1.26 13.15 -0.63
CA TRP A 15 -0.01 13.31 -1.32
C TRP A 15 -0.46 14.75 -1.39
N VAL A 16 -1.24 15.05 -2.44
CA VAL A 16 -1.99 16.30 -2.60
C VAL A 16 -3.41 15.92 -3.03
N PHE A 17 -4.37 16.13 -2.13
CA PHE A 17 -5.80 15.95 -2.40
C PHE A 17 -6.43 17.34 -2.45
N VAL A 18 -7.00 17.72 -3.60
CA VAL A 18 -7.68 19.00 -3.79
C VAL A 18 -9.16 18.72 -3.94
N ASP A 19 -9.99 19.46 -3.23
CA ASP A 19 -11.45 19.42 -3.37
C ASP A 19 -11.97 20.47 -4.37
N ASP A 20 -13.27 20.45 -4.65
CA ASP A 20 -13.91 21.33 -5.63
C ASP A 20 -13.98 22.80 -5.16
N ASP A 21 -13.82 23.05 -3.86
CA ASP A 21 -13.78 24.39 -3.26
C ASP A 21 -12.35 24.99 -3.26
N GLY A 22 -11.36 24.22 -3.72
CA GLY A 22 -9.96 24.64 -3.84
C GLY A 22 -9.15 24.47 -2.56
N PHE A 23 -9.65 23.76 -1.55
CA PHE A 23 -8.84 23.35 -0.40
C PHE A 23 -7.97 22.16 -0.76
N ALA A 24 -6.76 22.14 -0.21
CA ALA A 24 -5.81 21.06 -0.42
C ALA A 24 -5.41 20.40 0.91
N ASN A 25 -5.60 19.09 1.01
CA ASN A 25 -4.95 18.26 2.01
C ASN A 25 -3.61 17.77 1.46
N ILE A 26 -2.52 18.19 2.10
CA ILE A 26 -1.15 17.88 1.69
C ILE A 26 -0.44 17.22 2.86
N GLY A 27 0.17 16.07 2.62
CA GLY A 27 0.89 15.35 3.66
C GLY A 27 1.95 14.42 3.10
N LEU A 28 2.71 13.86 4.03
CA LEU A 28 3.83 12.97 3.77
C LEU A 28 3.82 11.87 4.83
N GLY A 29 3.78 10.63 4.37
CA GLY A 29 3.91 9.44 5.20
C GLY A 29 5.33 8.89 5.12
N TYR A 30 5.79 8.28 6.21
CA TYR A 30 7.05 7.53 6.26
C TYR A 30 6.84 6.26 7.05
N ALA A 31 7.10 5.12 6.44
CA ALA A 31 6.97 3.84 7.12
C ALA A 31 8.25 3.50 7.87
N PHE A 32 8.13 3.18 9.16
CA PHE A 32 9.27 2.80 10.00
C PHE A 32 8.96 1.54 10.80
N ASP A 33 10.00 0.93 11.34
CA ASP A 33 9.93 -0.17 12.31
C ASP A 33 11.22 -0.22 13.15
N LYS A 34 11.30 -1.08 14.15
CA LYS A 34 12.46 -1.26 15.03
C LYS A 34 13.79 -1.47 14.26
N PRO A 35 13.90 -2.36 13.25
CA PRO A 35 15.12 -2.50 12.45
C PRO A 35 15.33 -1.37 11.44
N PHE A 36 14.28 -0.59 11.13
CA PHE A 36 14.29 0.45 10.10
C PHE A 36 13.66 1.74 10.67
N PRO A 37 14.39 2.48 11.51
CA PRO A 37 13.84 3.63 12.24
C PRO A 37 13.45 4.77 11.31
N MET A 38 12.57 5.65 11.80
CA MET A 38 12.17 6.86 11.11
C MET A 38 13.37 7.80 10.89
N ILE A 39 13.42 8.49 9.75
CA ILE A 39 14.42 9.53 9.52
C ILE A 39 14.29 10.67 10.55
N PRO A 40 15.41 11.23 11.02
CA PRO A 40 15.40 12.23 12.10
C PRO A 40 14.81 13.59 11.67
N ASN A 41 14.76 13.87 10.36
CA ASN A 41 14.42 15.17 9.79
C ASN A 41 13.13 15.16 8.97
N LEU A 42 12.19 14.25 9.24
CA LEU A 42 10.94 14.10 8.48
C LEU A 42 10.16 15.42 8.31
N LYS A 43 10.12 16.26 9.35
CA LYS A 43 9.49 17.58 9.30
C LYS A 43 10.17 18.52 8.30
N GLN A 44 11.50 18.50 8.24
CA GLN A 44 12.25 19.29 7.27
C GLN A 44 12.02 18.77 5.85
N VAL A 45 12.02 17.45 5.67
CA VAL A 45 11.71 16.82 4.37
C VAL A 45 10.31 17.22 3.88
N PHE A 46 9.32 17.27 4.78
CA PHE A 46 7.99 17.76 4.43
C PHE A 46 8.00 19.23 4.03
N GLN A 47 8.75 20.08 4.75
CA GLN A 47 8.88 21.49 4.39
C GLN A 47 9.56 21.67 3.02
N ASP A 48 10.63 20.92 2.76
CA ASP A 48 11.33 20.93 1.48
C ASP A 48 10.40 20.48 0.34
N PHE A 49 9.54 19.48 0.58
CA PHE A 49 8.53 19.05 -0.38
C PHE A 49 7.52 20.15 -0.70
N LEU A 50 7.06 20.90 0.30
CA LEU A 50 6.16 22.04 0.08
C LEU A 50 6.83 23.16 -0.73
N ASP A 51 8.07 23.51 -0.38
CA ASP A 51 8.77 24.67 -0.94
C ASP A 51 9.36 24.40 -2.33
N GLN A 52 9.94 23.21 -2.54
CA GLN A 52 10.69 22.86 -3.75
C GLN A 52 9.80 22.19 -4.79
N ASP A 53 9.04 21.17 -4.38
CA ASP A 53 8.23 20.36 -5.32
C ASP A 53 6.85 20.98 -5.57
N LEU A 54 6.24 21.56 -4.54
CA LEU A 54 4.91 22.17 -4.64
C LEU A 54 4.93 23.70 -4.70
N GLY A 55 6.10 24.35 -4.61
CA GLY A 55 6.20 25.81 -4.51
C GLY A 55 5.49 26.57 -5.65
N HIS A 56 5.53 26.04 -6.88
CA HIS A 56 4.76 26.59 -7.99
C HIS A 56 3.24 26.43 -7.80
N LEU A 57 2.80 25.24 -7.36
CA LEU A 57 1.38 24.93 -7.13
C LEU A 57 0.81 25.73 -5.94
N LEU A 58 1.64 26.05 -4.94
CA LEU A 58 1.24 26.72 -3.71
C LEU A 58 1.51 28.23 -3.68
N ARG A 59 2.00 28.82 -4.78
CA ARG A 59 2.39 30.25 -4.85
C ARG A 59 1.30 31.22 -4.35
N HIS A 60 0.04 30.88 -4.57
CA HIS A 60 -1.13 31.68 -4.17
C HIS A 60 -1.99 31.01 -3.10
N ALA A 61 -1.51 29.91 -2.52
CA ALA A 61 -2.23 29.19 -1.48
C ALA A 61 -1.97 29.82 -0.10
N SER A 62 -2.99 29.83 0.75
CA SER A 62 -2.88 30.19 2.16
C SER A 62 -3.00 28.95 3.03
N ARG A 63 -2.06 28.75 3.97
CA ARG A 63 -2.10 27.62 4.90
C ARG A 63 -3.29 27.76 5.86
N CYS A 64 -4.16 26.75 5.89
CA CYS A 64 -5.38 26.77 6.71
C CYS A 64 -5.16 26.48 8.21
N GLY A 65 -3.99 25.98 8.61
CA GLY A 65 -3.71 25.60 9.99
C GLY A 65 -2.24 25.28 10.25
N ALA A 66 -1.92 24.78 11.44
CA ALA A 66 -0.57 24.29 11.76
C ALA A 66 -0.35 22.90 11.14
N VAL A 67 0.92 22.57 10.86
CA VAL A 67 1.30 21.20 10.46
C VAL A 67 1.16 20.27 11.67
N SER A 68 0.40 19.20 11.50
CA SER A 68 0.21 18.13 12.49
C SER A 68 0.67 16.79 11.94
N GLY A 69 0.99 15.85 12.82
CA GLY A 69 1.35 14.48 12.45
C GLY A 69 0.99 13.49 13.55
N GLY A 70 1.00 12.22 13.19
CA GLY A 70 0.70 11.11 14.09
C GLY A 70 1.31 9.81 13.56
N ALA A 71 1.24 8.76 14.36
CA ALA A 71 1.67 7.43 13.96
C ALA A 71 0.44 6.54 13.72
N VAL A 72 0.46 5.81 12.61
CA VAL A 72 -0.47 4.72 12.35
C VAL A 72 0.28 3.43 12.60
N SER A 73 -0.27 2.56 13.44
CA SER A 73 0.30 1.25 13.71
C SER A 73 -0.39 0.22 12.82
N PHE A 74 0.37 -0.68 12.21
CA PHE A 74 -0.17 -1.80 11.43
C PHE A 74 0.14 -3.09 12.18
N PHE A 75 -0.82 -3.61 12.94
CA PHE A 75 -0.72 -4.94 13.52
C PHE A 75 -2.11 -5.59 13.54
N LYS A 76 -2.17 -6.90 13.31
CA LYS A 76 -3.43 -7.64 13.44
C LYS A 76 -3.70 -7.92 14.93
N PRO A 77 -4.75 -7.36 15.55
CA PRO A 77 -5.11 -7.72 16.91
C PRO A 77 -5.53 -9.20 16.98
N LYS A 78 -5.30 -9.86 18.12
CA LYS A 78 -5.73 -11.26 18.31
C LYS A 78 -7.26 -11.38 18.36
N ALA A 79 -7.91 -10.37 18.91
CA ALA A 79 -9.36 -10.28 19.01
C ALA A 79 -9.80 -8.83 18.80
N ILE A 80 -10.88 -8.65 18.05
CA ILE A 80 -11.56 -7.35 17.87
C ILE A 80 -12.98 -7.37 18.46
N VAL A 81 -13.31 -8.44 19.21
CA VAL A 81 -14.58 -8.62 19.91
C VAL A 81 -14.33 -9.22 21.30
N ALA A 82 -15.25 -8.93 22.21
CA ALA A 82 -15.36 -9.56 23.53
C ALA A 82 -16.84 -9.54 23.96
N ASP A 83 -17.17 -10.07 25.14
CA ASP A 83 -18.55 -9.99 25.64
C ASP A 83 -19.03 -8.54 25.66
N ARG A 84 -20.10 -8.27 24.90
CA ARG A 84 -20.71 -6.94 24.75
C ARG A 84 -19.79 -5.85 24.20
N VAL A 85 -18.69 -6.21 23.54
CA VAL A 85 -17.72 -5.25 22.98
C VAL A 85 -17.36 -5.64 21.54
N MET A 86 -17.35 -4.65 20.66
CA MET A 86 -16.84 -4.77 19.28
C MET A 86 -15.96 -3.55 18.96
N LEU A 87 -14.77 -3.81 18.43
CA LEU A 87 -13.85 -2.78 17.96
C LEU A 87 -14.00 -2.61 16.44
N VAL A 88 -13.94 -1.36 15.97
CA VAL A 88 -14.12 -1.00 14.55
C VAL A 88 -13.14 0.10 14.18
N GLY A 89 -12.70 0.12 12.92
CA GLY A 89 -11.78 1.12 12.40
C GLY A 89 -10.44 1.12 13.12
N ASP A 90 -9.95 2.31 13.49
CA ASP A 90 -8.67 2.48 14.17
C ASP A 90 -8.62 1.74 15.52
N ALA A 91 -9.75 1.62 16.22
CA ALA A 91 -9.83 0.85 17.48
C ALA A 91 -9.57 -0.64 17.27
N ALA A 92 -9.87 -1.17 16.07
CA ALA A 92 -9.59 -2.54 15.65
C ALA A 92 -8.30 -2.66 14.82
N ASN A 93 -7.53 -1.58 14.66
CA ASN A 93 -6.34 -1.53 13.81
C ASN A 93 -6.64 -1.99 12.36
N GLN A 94 -7.68 -1.42 11.76
CA GLN A 94 -8.13 -1.81 10.41
C GLN A 94 -7.54 -0.95 9.29
N ALA A 95 -6.56 -0.07 9.56
CA ALA A 95 -5.96 0.79 8.54
C ALA A 95 -5.09 0.01 7.54
N ASP A 96 -5.33 0.16 6.24
CA ASP A 96 -4.65 -0.59 5.19
C ASP A 96 -3.11 -0.44 5.22
N PRO A 97 -2.31 -1.51 5.36
CA PRO A 97 -0.86 -1.41 5.43
C PRO A 97 -0.18 -0.94 4.14
N LEU A 98 -0.84 -1.09 2.99
CA LEU A 98 -0.24 -0.72 1.69
C LEU A 98 -0.22 0.80 1.50
N ASN A 99 -1.33 1.46 1.78
CA ASN A 99 -1.52 2.89 1.54
C ASN A 99 -1.65 3.70 2.84
N GLY A 100 -1.83 3.08 4.01
CA GLY A 100 -2.03 3.75 5.30
C GLY A 100 -3.41 4.40 5.49
N GLY A 101 -4.33 4.23 4.55
CA GLY A 101 -5.69 4.73 4.60
C GLY A 101 -6.60 3.85 5.44
N GLY A 102 -7.38 4.46 6.33
CA GLY A 102 -8.28 3.74 7.24
C GLY A 102 -9.77 3.94 6.98
N ILE A 103 -10.18 5.00 6.29
CA ILE A 103 -11.61 5.39 6.19
C ILE A 103 -12.44 4.27 5.53
N HIS A 104 -12.02 3.80 4.35
CA HIS A 104 -12.73 2.75 3.64
C HIS A 104 -12.78 1.44 4.45
N LYS A 105 -11.66 1.02 5.05
CA LYS A 105 -11.61 -0.17 5.92
C LYS A 105 -12.43 -0.04 7.19
N ALA A 106 -12.49 1.14 7.78
CA ALA A 106 -13.33 1.42 8.94
C ALA A 106 -14.82 1.34 8.57
N MET A 107 -15.21 1.82 7.39
CA MET A 107 -16.59 1.71 6.89
C MET A 107 -16.97 0.26 6.57
N GLU A 108 -16.07 -0.49 5.91
CA GLU A 108 -16.23 -1.93 5.65
C GLU A 108 -16.37 -2.73 6.96
N GLY A 109 -15.50 -2.47 7.94
CA GLY A 109 -15.57 -3.07 9.27
C GLY A 109 -16.86 -2.68 10.01
N ALA A 110 -17.26 -1.41 9.95
CA ALA A 110 -18.49 -0.93 10.57
C ALA A 110 -19.74 -1.60 10.01
N TYR A 111 -19.77 -1.85 8.70
CA TYR A 111 -20.87 -2.55 8.04
C TYR A 111 -21.05 -3.96 8.61
N LEU A 112 -19.98 -4.77 8.64
CA LEU A 112 -20.02 -6.13 9.19
C LEU A 112 -20.32 -6.14 10.70
N ALA A 113 -19.77 -5.17 11.43
CA ALA A 113 -20.02 -5.03 12.85
C ALA A 113 -21.49 -4.69 13.14
N ALA A 114 -22.10 -3.81 12.35
CA ALA A 114 -23.50 -3.42 12.49
C ALA A 114 -24.45 -4.59 12.21
N GLU A 115 -24.20 -5.38 11.16
CA GLU A 115 -24.98 -6.58 10.86
C GLU A 115 -24.94 -7.57 12.02
N THR A 116 -23.73 -7.85 12.54
CA THR A 116 -23.54 -8.77 13.67
C THR A 116 -24.18 -8.23 14.95
N ALA A 117 -24.01 -6.95 15.26
CA ALA A 117 -24.61 -6.30 16.42
C ALA A 117 -26.14 -6.34 16.37
N HIS A 118 -26.73 -6.11 15.20
CA HIS A 118 -28.17 -6.19 15.01
C HIS A 118 -28.71 -7.60 15.32
N GLN A 119 -28.05 -8.65 14.82
CA GLN A 119 -28.44 -10.03 15.12
C GLN A 119 -28.25 -10.41 16.59
N ALA A 120 -27.16 -9.95 17.22
CA ALA A 120 -26.90 -10.15 18.65
C ALA A 120 -27.98 -9.50 19.53
N VAL A 121 -28.44 -8.29 19.18
CA VAL A 121 -29.52 -7.60 19.89
C VAL A 121 -30.86 -8.30 19.69
N LEU A 122 -31.20 -8.70 18.46
CA LEU A 122 -32.45 -9.41 18.17
C LEU A 122 -32.56 -10.76 18.88
N SER A 123 -31.44 -11.48 18.97
CA SER A 123 -31.38 -12.77 19.67
C SER A 123 -31.25 -12.63 21.20
N GLY A 124 -30.96 -11.43 21.72
CA GLY A 124 -30.69 -11.19 23.13
C GLY A 124 -29.33 -11.75 23.61
N ASP A 125 -28.45 -12.17 22.71
CA ASP A 125 -27.14 -12.76 23.02
C ASP A 125 -26.01 -11.88 22.46
N CYS A 126 -25.45 -11.03 23.33
CA CYS A 126 -24.28 -10.19 23.03
C CYS A 126 -22.97 -10.82 23.55
N SER A 127 -22.90 -12.14 23.69
CA SER A 127 -21.66 -12.83 24.07
C SER A 127 -20.62 -12.80 22.94
N VAL A 128 -19.35 -12.94 23.32
CA VAL A 128 -18.23 -13.05 22.37
C VAL A 128 -18.47 -14.14 21.33
N ARG A 129 -19.17 -15.22 21.68
CA ARG A 129 -19.52 -16.31 20.76
C ARG A 129 -20.33 -15.83 19.56
N VAL A 130 -21.32 -14.96 19.79
CA VAL A 130 -22.14 -14.38 18.70
C VAL A 130 -21.35 -13.30 17.97
N LEU A 131 -20.66 -12.43 18.72
CA LEU A 131 -19.91 -11.32 18.14
C LEU A 131 -18.70 -11.78 17.32
N GLN A 132 -18.17 -12.98 17.57
CA GLN A 132 -17.07 -13.58 16.79
C GLN A 132 -17.37 -13.67 15.30
N GLN A 133 -18.65 -13.74 14.92
CA GLN A 133 -19.07 -13.73 13.52
C GLN A 133 -18.53 -12.51 12.77
N TYR A 134 -18.54 -11.32 13.39
CA TYR A 134 -17.97 -10.11 12.80
C TYR A 134 -16.47 -10.27 12.52
N GLN A 135 -15.69 -10.72 13.51
CA GLN A 135 -14.26 -10.92 13.32
C GLN A 135 -13.98 -11.95 12.22
N THR A 136 -14.71 -13.07 12.21
CA THR A 136 -14.56 -14.10 11.19
C THR A 136 -14.87 -13.58 9.79
N GLN A 137 -15.95 -12.81 9.62
CA GLN A 137 -16.30 -12.20 8.33
C GLN A 137 -15.25 -11.19 7.89
N TRP A 138 -14.77 -10.34 8.81
CA TRP A 138 -13.71 -9.38 8.50
C TRP A 138 -12.42 -10.08 8.07
N GLU A 139 -12.01 -11.13 8.78
CA GLU A 139 -10.84 -11.93 8.42
C GLU A 139 -11.01 -12.58 7.04
N GLN A 140 -12.17 -13.18 6.76
CA GLN A 140 -12.45 -13.80 5.46
C GLN A 140 -12.37 -12.80 4.30
N GLN A 141 -12.84 -11.57 4.50
CA GLN A 141 -12.90 -10.57 3.44
C GLN A 141 -11.56 -9.84 3.24
N PHE A 142 -10.85 -9.52 4.31
CA PHE A 142 -9.75 -8.54 4.25
C PHE A 142 -8.39 -9.11 4.61
N GLU A 143 -8.29 -10.33 5.15
CA GLU A 143 -7.01 -10.86 5.63
C GLU A 143 -5.98 -11.05 4.51
N LEU A 144 -6.39 -11.48 3.32
CA LEU A 144 -5.46 -11.65 2.20
C LEU A 144 -4.90 -10.31 1.72
N ASP A 145 -5.75 -9.29 1.62
CA ASP A 145 -5.32 -7.94 1.26
C ASP A 145 -4.40 -7.36 2.32
N TRP A 146 -4.80 -7.45 3.60
CA TRP A 146 -3.99 -6.99 4.72
C TRP A 146 -2.59 -7.61 4.73
N ARG A 147 -2.50 -8.94 4.57
CA ARG A 147 -1.23 -9.68 4.52
C ARG A 147 -0.41 -9.31 3.28
N THR A 148 -1.06 -9.02 2.16
CA THR A 148 -0.39 -8.58 0.93
C THR A 148 0.23 -7.19 1.12
N GLY A 149 -0.55 -6.23 1.64
CA GLY A 149 -0.03 -4.91 1.99
C GLY A 149 1.10 -4.97 3.00
N GLU A 150 0.97 -5.80 4.04
CA GLU A 150 2.02 -6.01 5.04
C GLU A 150 3.30 -6.57 4.40
N LEU A 151 3.19 -7.54 3.50
CA LEU A 151 4.34 -8.10 2.77
C LEU A 151 5.04 -7.03 1.93
N PHE A 152 4.30 -6.25 1.13
CA PHE A 152 4.87 -5.19 0.31
C PHE A 152 5.56 -4.12 1.16
N LEU A 153 4.93 -3.72 2.27
CA LEU A 153 5.53 -2.77 3.19
C LEU A 153 6.83 -3.31 3.83
N SER A 154 6.88 -4.61 4.13
CA SER A 154 8.08 -5.25 4.70
C SER A 154 9.24 -5.29 3.71
N VAL A 155 8.94 -5.47 2.42
CA VAL A 155 9.95 -5.38 1.35
C VAL A 155 10.41 -3.94 1.17
N ALA A 156 9.46 -3.00 1.06
CA ALA A 156 9.75 -1.58 0.83
C ALA A 156 10.57 -0.95 1.96
N LYS A 157 10.33 -1.33 3.23
CA LYS A 157 11.05 -0.79 4.38
C LYS A 157 12.54 -1.13 4.43
N ASN A 158 12.98 -2.13 3.66
CA ASN A 158 14.41 -2.47 3.61
C ASN A 158 15.18 -1.39 2.81
N PRO A 159 16.09 -0.62 3.45
CA PRO A 159 16.84 0.44 2.78
C PRO A 159 17.75 -0.09 1.66
N ASP A 160 18.15 -1.36 1.72
CA ASP A 160 18.95 -1.99 0.67
C ASP A 160 18.16 -2.17 -0.62
N LEU A 161 16.83 -2.28 -0.52
CA LEU A 161 15.92 -2.40 -1.66
C LEU A 161 15.35 -1.05 -2.12
N LYS A 162 15.65 0.06 -1.44
CA LYS A 162 15.10 1.39 -1.74
C LYS A 162 15.20 1.75 -3.22
N GLU A 163 16.39 1.65 -3.80
CA GLU A 163 16.65 2.00 -5.20
C GLU A 163 15.87 1.12 -6.17
N PHE A 164 15.80 -0.18 -5.89
CA PHE A 164 15.01 -1.12 -6.67
C PHE A 164 13.51 -0.84 -6.58
N CYS A 165 12.98 -0.60 -5.38
CA CYS A 165 11.57 -0.27 -5.20
C CYS A 165 11.18 1.05 -5.89
N LEU A 166 12.01 2.09 -5.77
CA LEU A 166 11.79 3.36 -6.47
C LEU A 166 11.86 3.19 -7.99
N PHE A 167 12.78 2.36 -8.49
CA PHE A 167 12.83 2.01 -9.91
C PHE A 167 11.53 1.33 -10.37
N VAL A 168 11.01 0.36 -9.62
CA VAL A 168 9.74 -0.30 -9.94
C VAL A 168 8.58 0.70 -9.93
N LEU A 169 8.48 1.53 -8.90
CA LEU A 169 7.42 2.53 -8.77
C LEU A 169 7.47 3.59 -9.89
N ALA A 170 8.65 4.05 -10.26
CA ALA A 170 8.83 4.99 -11.37
C ALA A 170 8.35 4.40 -12.70
N ASN A 171 8.63 3.12 -12.95
CA ASN A 171 8.17 2.45 -14.16
C ASN A 171 6.65 2.21 -14.15
N ILE A 172 6.08 1.82 -13.01
CA ILE A 172 4.63 1.74 -12.84
C ILE A 172 4.00 3.10 -13.16
N ALA A 173 4.50 4.19 -12.56
CA ALA A 173 3.99 5.54 -12.79
C ALA A 173 4.02 5.92 -14.29
N ARG A 174 5.15 5.70 -14.98
CA ARG A 174 5.27 5.95 -16.43
C ARG A 174 4.29 5.14 -17.26
N MET A 175 4.09 3.87 -16.92
CA MET A 175 3.16 3.01 -17.66
C MET A 175 1.72 3.47 -17.45
N THR A 176 1.35 3.88 -16.24
CA THR A 176 0.00 4.40 -15.94
C THR A 176 -0.34 5.70 -16.67
N THR A 177 0.65 6.52 -17.07
CA THR A 177 0.36 7.73 -17.87
C THR A 177 0.07 7.42 -19.34
N HIS A 178 0.40 6.22 -19.81
CA HIS A 178 0.30 5.82 -21.23
C HIS A 178 -0.73 4.72 -21.50
N ASP A 179 -1.27 4.10 -20.44
CA ASP A 179 -2.26 3.03 -20.54
C ASP A 179 -3.30 3.16 -19.42
N ARG A 180 -4.53 3.49 -19.82
CA ARG A 180 -5.65 3.74 -18.90
C ARG A 180 -6.08 2.48 -18.15
N GLN A 181 -6.04 1.31 -18.79
CA GLN A 181 -6.41 0.05 -18.14
C GLN A 181 -5.44 -0.27 -17.01
N PHE A 182 -4.14 -0.11 -17.27
CA PHE A 182 -3.11 -0.29 -16.24
C PHE A 182 -3.21 0.76 -15.13
N GLN A 183 -3.53 2.01 -15.48
CA GLN A 183 -3.81 3.07 -14.50
C GLN A 183 -4.98 2.73 -13.58
N GLU A 184 -6.12 2.28 -14.14
CA GLU A 184 -7.31 1.88 -13.38
C GLU A 184 -7.00 0.68 -12.48
N PHE A 185 -6.22 -0.29 -12.96
CA PHE A 185 -5.76 -1.41 -12.14
C PHE A 185 -4.89 -0.95 -10.97
N CYS A 186 -3.81 -0.19 -11.23
CA CYS A 186 -2.88 0.25 -10.18
C CYS A 186 -3.56 1.18 -9.17
N SER A 187 -4.39 2.12 -9.64
CA SER A 187 -5.15 3.01 -8.76
C SER A 187 -6.23 2.27 -7.98
N GLY A 188 -6.89 1.27 -8.58
CA GLY A 188 -7.85 0.40 -7.91
C GLY A 188 -7.22 -0.38 -6.76
N VAL A 189 -6.06 -0.99 -7.00
CA VAL A 189 -5.28 -1.68 -5.95
C VAL A 189 -4.83 -0.71 -4.87
N PHE A 190 -4.23 0.42 -5.25
CA PHE A 190 -3.70 1.38 -4.29
C PHE A 190 -4.79 2.06 -3.46
N SER A 191 -5.99 2.27 -4.00
CA SER A 191 -7.12 2.86 -3.28
C SER A 191 -7.91 1.86 -2.44
N GLY A 192 -7.66 0.55 -2.60
CA GLY A 192 -8.43 -0.51 -1.95
C GLY A 192 -9.76 -0.85 -2.63
N VAL A 193 -10.06 -0.25 -3.79
CA VAL A 193 -11.24 -0.59 -4.61
C VAL A 193 -11.10 -1.99 -5.23
N LEU A 194 -9.88 -2.34 -5.64
CA LEU A 194 -9.53 -3.70 -6.02
C LEU A 194 -8.78 -4.37 -4.87
N SER A 195 -9.06 -5.67 -4.69
CA SER A 195 -8.30 -6.51 -3.76
C SER A 195 -6.81 -6.43 -4.09
N GLN A 196 -6.00 -6.12 -3.09
CA GLN A 196 -4.54 -6.00 -3.24
C GLN A 196 -3.90 -7.34 -3.57
N ASN A 197 -4.51 -8.43 -3.10
CA ASN A 197 -4.07 -9.78 -3.41
C ASN A 197 -4.05 -10.07 -4.93
N ILE A 198 -4.81 -9.32 -5.73
CA ILE A 198 -4.81 -9.45 -7.20
C ILE A 198 -3.42 -9.23 -7.81
N CYS A 199 -2.55 -8.45 -7.15
CA CYS A 199 -1.17 -8.24 -7.58
C CYS A 199 -0.30 -9.50 -7.52
N LEU A 200 -0.76 -10.56 -6.86
CA LEU A 200 -0.06 -11.83 -6.74
C LEU A 200 -0.65 -12.91 -7.66
N VAL A 201 -1.71 -12.58 -8.40
CA VAL A 201 -2.38 -13.48 -9.33
C VAL A 201 -1.82 -13.26 -10.74
N PRO A 202 -1.04 -14.20 -11.31
CA PRO A 202 -0.36 -14.00 -12.59
C PRO A 202 -1.30 -13.67 -13.75
N GLN A 203 -2.49 -14.30 -13.76
CA GLN A 203 -3.50 -14.04 -14.78
C GLN A 203 -4.02 -12.60 -14.71
N ALA A 204 -4.29 -12.09 -13.50
CA ALA A 204 -4.79 -10.73 -13.35
C ALA A 204 -3.73 -9.70 -13.74
N LEU A 205 -2.46 -9.92 -13.37
CA LEU A 205 -1.34 -9.11 -13.85
C LEU A 205 -1.25 -9.12 -15.38
N PHE A 206 -1.37 -10.29 -16.02
CA PHE A 206 -1.34 -10.40 -17.47
C PHE A 206 -2.48 -9.60 -18.15
N HIS A 207 -3.67 -9.58 -17.54
CA HIS A 207 -4.79 -8.80 -18.05
C HIS A 207 -4.61 -7.30 -17.83
N ALA A 208 -4.04 -6.90 -16.69
CA ALA A 208 -3.80 -5.51 -16.35
C ALA A 208 -2.64 -4.88 -17.12
N MET A 209 -1.63 -5.66 -17.51
CA MET A 209 -0.43 -5.16 -18.17
C MET A 209 -0.76 -4.30 -19.41
N PRO A 210 -0.03 -3.19 -19.63
CA PRO A 210 -0.31 -2.29 -20.74
C PRO A 210 -0.34 -2.99 -22.08
N ARG A 211 -1.44 -2.77 -22.81
CA ARG A 211 -1.60 -3.27 -24.18
C ARG A 211 -1.00 -2.31 -25.19
N ASN A 212 -0.91 -1.03 -24.82
CA ASN A 212 -0.32 0.00 -25.65
C ASN A 212 1.22 -0.13 -25.73
N PRO A 213 1.81 -0.38 -26.90
CA PRO A 213 3.27 -0.40 -27.06
C PRO A 213 3.95 0.90 -26.61
N ALA A 214 3.26 2.04 -26.69
CA ALA A 214 3.78 3.32 -26.22
C ALA A 214 4.10 3.31 -24.71
N ALA A 215 3.35 2.56 -23.89
CA ALA A 215 3.63 2.43 -22.47
C ALA A 215 4.94 1.67 -22.21
N TRP A 216 5.24 0.66 -23.03
CA TRP A 216 6.50 -0.07 -22.98
C TRP A 216 7.67 0.76 -23.53
N LEU A 217 7.44 1.53 -24.59
CA LEU A 217 8.41 2.47 -25.14
C LEU A 217 8.71 3.63 -24.16
N ALA A 218 7.74 4.05 -23.35
CA ALA A 218 7.94 5.05 -22.30
C ALA A 218 8.91 4.59 -21.21
N MET A 219 9.09 3.27 -21.01
CA MET A 219 10.18 2.77 -20.16
C MET A 219 11.55 3.06 -20.80
N LEU A 220 11.64 3.12 -22.13
CA LEU A 220 12.88 3.33 -22.89
C LEU A 220 13.23 4.82 -23.12
N GLN A 221 12.32 5.75 -22.84
CA GLN A 221 12.53 7.19 -23.03
C GLN A 221 12.98 7.85 -21.71
N LEU A 222 14.09 8.60 -21.77
CA LEU A 222 14.73 9.16 -20.58
C LEU A 222 14.35 10.58 -20.23
N ASP A 223 14.65 10.84 -18.96
CA ASP A 223 14.47 12.00 -18.11
C ASP A 223 15.30 13.25 -18.52
N GLU A 224 15.00 14.40 -17.91
CA GLU A 224 15.41 15.78 -18.20
C GLU A 224 16.94 16.04 -18.34
N LYS A 225 17.80 15.05 -18.05
CA LYS A 225 19.26 15.13 -18.14
C LYS A 225 19.87 14.67 -19.47
N GLY A 226 19.05 14.26 -20.45
CA GLY A 226 19.50 14.09 -21.83
C GLY A 226 20.44 12.91 -22.14
N LEU A 227 20.49 11.87 -21.30
CA LEU A 227 21.14 10.61 -21.68
C LEU A 227 20.09 9.66 -22.28
N VAL A 228 20.32 9.14 -23.49
CA VAL A 228 19.51 8.09 -24.15
C VAL A 228 19.99 6.72 -23.73
N THR A 229 19.06 5.82 -23.45
CA THR A 229 19.37 4.52 -22.92
C THR A 229 18.19 3.57 -23.20
N GLY A 230 18.35 2.74 -24.23
CA GLY A 230 17.33 1.79 -24.68
C GLY A 230 17.13 0.60 -23.71
N PRO A 231 16.67 -0.57 -24.18
CA PRO A 231 16.45 -1.75 -23.32
C PRO A 231 17.65 -2.13 -22.43
N LEU A 232 18.86 -1.82 -22.91
CA LEU A 232 20.11 -2.13 -22.24
C LEU A 232 20.27 -1.38 -20.91
N SER A 233 19.75 -0.17 -20.76
CA SER A 233 19.93 0.59 -19.53
C SER A 233 18.85 0.41 -18.50
N LEU A 234 17.62 0.11 -18.89
CA LEU A 234 16.67 -0.45 -17.95
C LEU A 234 17.24 -1.73 -17.36
N ALA A 235 17.88 -2.56 -18.21
CA ALA A 235 18.59 -3.73 -17.73
C ALA A 235 19.79 -3.36 -16.85
N VAL A 236 20.59 -2.34 -17.19
CA VAL A 236 21.71 -1.86 -16.35
C VAL A 236 21.21 -1.26 -15.04
N ASP A 237 20.16 -0.46 -15.03
CA ASP A 237 19.58 0.17 -13.84
C ASP A 237 18.95 -0.87 -12.92
N ALA A 238 18.25 -1.86 -13.49
CA ALA A 238 17.76 -3.01 -12.77
C ALA A 238 18.92 -3.82 -12.17
N VAL A 239 19.93 -4.18 -12.98
CA VAL A 239 21.10 -4.95 -12.53
C VAL A 239 21.91 -4.18 -11.50
N THR A 240 22.13 -2.88 -11.67
CA THR A 240 22.90 -2.05 -10.74
C THR A 240 22.14 -1.84 -9.43
N SER A 241 20.83 -1.61 -9.48
CA SER A 241 19.98 -1.52 -8.27
C SER A 241 19.97 -2.86 -7.52
N SER A 242 19.83 -3.98 -8.22
CA SER A 242 19.90 -5.32 -7.63
C SER A 242 21.30 -5.66 -7.08
N ALA A 243 22.37 -5.26 -7.76
CA ALA A 243 23.74 -5.48 -7.32
C ALA A 243 24.08 -4.63 -6.07
N LYS A 244 23.64 -3.36 -6.04
CA LYS A 244 23.76 -2.50 -4.86
C LYS A 244 23.00 -3.08 -3.67
N ALA A 245 21.76 -3.54 -3.90
CA ALA A 245 20.97 -4.21 -2.87
C ALA A 245 21.70 -5.43 -2.31
N SER A 246 22.18 -6.33 -3.18
CA SER A 246 22.91 -7.54 -2.78
C SER A 246 24.20 -7.22 -2.03
N SER A 247 24.96 -6.22 -2.50
CA SER A 247 26.20 -5.78 -1.85
C SER A 247 25.94 -5.22 -0.45
N ARG A 248 24.92 -4.37 -0.27
CA ARG A 248 24.58 -3.81 1.05
C ARG A 248 24.05 -4.88 2.01
N MET A 249 23.24 -5.81 1.51
CA MET A 249 22.74 -6.94 2.29
C MET A 249 23.89 -7.82 2.82
N LEU A 250 24.98 -7.98 2.06
CA LEU A 250 26.20 -8.68 2.49
C LEU A 250 26.98 -7.90 3.57
N MET A 251 26.90 -6.58 3.60
CA MET A 251 27.58 -5.73 4.60
C MET A 251 26.86 -5.75 5.96
N SER A 252 25.57 -6.09 6.00
CA SER A 252 24.76 -6.18 7.22
C SER A 252 24.06 -7.54 7.37
N PRO A 253 24.81 -8.65 7.45
CA PRO A 253 24.26 -10.00 7.28
C PRO A 253 23.19 -10.37 8.30
N TRP A 254 23.31 -9.91 9.55
CA TRP A 254 22.33 -10.21 10.61
C TRP A 254 20.99 -9.47 10.40
N GLN A 255 21.05 -8.21 9.96
CA GLN A 255 19.84 -7.44 9.64
C GLN A 255 19.14 -8.04 8.41
N SER A 256 19.91 -8.39 7.38
CA SER A 256 19.43 -9.07 6.17
C SER A 256 18.78 -10.42 6.49
N LEU A 257 19.36 -11.20 7.39
CA LEU A 257 18.82 -12.51 7.79
C LEU A 257 17.50 -12.36 8.56
N ASN A 258 17.45 -11.44 9.53
CA ASN A 258 16.22 -11.16 10.28
C ASN A 258 15.08 -10.69 9.36
N TRP A 259 15.38 -9.74 8.46
CA TRP A 259 14.44 -9.27 7.46
C TRP A 259 14.00 -10.40 6.50
N SER A 260 14.93 -11.25 6.06
CA SER A 260 14.61 -12.38 5.18
C SER A 260 13.67 -13.37 5.86
N LEU A 261 13.90 -13.68 7.14
CA LEU A 261 13.03 -14.54 7.94
C LEU A 261 11.63 -13.95 8.10
N GLU A 262 11.54 -12.63 8.32
CA GLU A 262 10.27 -11.92 8.39
C GLU A 262 9.48 -12.03 7.07
N VAL A 263 10.11 -11.67 5.95
CA VAL A 263 9.51 -11.76 4.61
C VAL A 263 9.09 -13.19 4.30
N MET A 264 9.96 -14.18 4.55
CA MET A 264 9.64 -15.60 4.33
C MET A 264 8.45 -16.04 5.17
N THR A 265 8.35 -15.62 6.42
CA THR A 265 7.22 -15.94 7.30
C THR A 265 5.91 -15.36 6.73
N LYS A 266 5.95 -14.12 6.22
CA LYS A 266 4.80 -13.46 5.60
C LYS A 266 4.37 -14.14 4.30
N VAL A 267 5.33 -14.50 3.44
CA VAL A 267 5.08 -15.29 2.22
C VAL A 267 4.43 -16.63 2.55
N LEU A 268 4.95 -17.38 3.52
CA LEU A 268 4.38 -18.67 3.92
C LEU A 268 2.96 -18.52 4.48
N ARG A 269 2.70 -17.51 5.30
CA ARG A 269 1.35 -17.20 5.81
C ARG A 269 0.39 -16.86 4.67
N LEU A 270 0.84 -16.06 3.71
CA LEU A 270 0.03 -15.67 2.56
C LEU A 270 -0.29 -16.87 1.66
N ALA A 271 0.70 -17.72 1.37
CA ALA A 271 0.53 -18.96 0.61
C ALA A 271 -0.45 -19.92 1.30
N ARG A 272 -0.36 -20.05 2.63
CA ARG A 272 -1.32 -20.83 3.43
C ARG A 272 -2.73 -20.25 3.34
N GLY A 273 -2.86 -18.92 3.43
CA GLY A 273 -4.16 -18.25 3.27
C GLY A 273 -4.80 -18.50 1.90
N HIS A 274 -4.00 -18.53 0.83
CA HIS A 274 -4.49 -18.91 -0.50
C HIS A 274 -4.94 -20.37 -0.59
N ALA A 275 -4.20 -21.29 0.05
CA ALA A 275 -4.54 -22.71 0.09
C ALA A 275 -5.82 -22.98 0.91
N GLU A 276 -6.06 -22.21 1.97
CA GLU A 276 -7.27 -22.31 2.81
C GLU A 276 -8.47 -21.59 2.16
N GLY A 277 -8.26 -20.46 1.49
CA GLY A 277 -9.30 -19.69 0.78
C GLY A 277 -9.76 -20.31 -0.54
N SER A 278 -8.97 -21.21 -1.14
CA SER A 278 -9.36 -21.98 -2.33
C SER A 278 -10.41 -23.06 -2.05
N PHE A 279 -10.79 -23.28 -0.79
CA PHE A 279 -11.93 -24.12 -0.41
C PHE A 279 -13.25 -23.38 -0.18
N THR A 280 -13.29 -22.03 -0.27
CA THR A 280 -14.48 -21.24 0.09
C THR A 280 -14.90 -20.14 -0.89
N SER A 281 -14.33 -20.06 -2.10
CA SER A 281 -14.74 -19.05 -3.10
C SER A 281 -15.05 -19.63 -4.49
N THR A 282 -16.16 -20.36 -4.60
CA THR A 282 -16.96 -20.34 -5.84
C THR A 282 -18.05 -19.29 -5.68
N GLY A 283 -17.69 -18.02 -5.92
CA GLY A 283 -18.62 -16.88 -5.93
C GLY A 283 -18.19 -15.84 -6.99
N PRO A 284 -19.13 -15.21 -7.72
CA PRO A 284 -18.89 -14.68 -9.06
C PRO A 284 -18.30 -13.27 -9.02
N ALA A 285 -16.98 -13.14 -8.95
CA ALA A 285 -16.29 -11.85 -9.05
C ALA A 285 -15.57 -11.62 -10.39
N LEU A 286 -15.53 -12.63 -11.28
CA LEU A 286 -14.83 -12.52 -12.57
C LEU A 286 -15.75 -12.23 -13.78
N GLU A 287 -17.07 -12.27 -13.63
CA GLU A 287 -18.01 -12.03 -14.75
C GLU A 287 -18.61 -10.61 -14.80
N LYS A 288 -18.26 -9.71 -13.88
CA LYS A 288 -18.82 -8.35 -13.83
C LYS A 288 -17.79 -7.23 -13.65
N CYS A 289 -16.60 -7.40 -14.21
CA CYS A 289 -15.80 -6.23 -14.60
C CYS A 289 -16.15 -5.89 -16.05
N PRO A 290 -16.83 -4.77 -16.35
CA PRO A 290 -16.79 -4.22 -17.68
C PRO A 290 -15.35 -3.74 -17.92
N ILE A 291 -14.61 -4.52 -18.71
CA ILE A 291 -13.34 -4.12 -19.33
C ILE A 291 -13.66 -3.08 -20.40
#